data_AF-B7KDG7-F1
#
_entry.id   AF-B7KDG7-F1
#
_cell.length_a   1.000
_cell.length_b   1.000
_cell.length_c   1.000
_cell.angle_alpha   90.00
_cell.angle_beta   90.00
_cell.angle_gamma   90.00
#
_symmetry.space_group_name_H-M   'P 1'
#
loop_
_entity.id
_entity.type
_entity.pdbx_description
1 polymer ?
#
loop_
_entity_poly.entity_id
_entity_poly.type
_entity_poly.pdbx_seq_one_letter_code
_entity_poly.pdbx_strand_id
1 'polypeptide(L)' 'MRTVALLGVIVMIKLIGLLVLVVYLGGIWKFSTGYRNTNFNRSLPTRLMLSILWPVLLVINPSYRQNFQKALKGRN' A
#
# COMPACT_ATOMS: atom_id res chain seq x y z
N MET A 1 -2.01 -38.41 -5.39
CA MET A 1 -1.41 -37.62 -4.29
C MET A 1 -0.63 -36.39 -4.79
N ARG A 2 0.31 -36.50 -5.75
CA ARG A 2 1.09 -35.34 -6.26
C ARG A 2 0.25 -34.22 -6.92
N THR A 3 -0.76 -34.57 -7.71
CA THR A 3 -1.62 -33.60 -8.42
C THR A 3 -2.46 -32.75 -7.47
N VAL A 4 -3.03 -33.34 -6.43
CA VAL A 4 -3.82 -32.64 -5.39
C VAL A 4 -2.95 -31.64 -4.61
N ALA A 5 -1.72 -32.02 -4.27
CA ALA A 5 -0.77 -31.13 -3.60
C ALA A 5 -0.39 -29.92 -4.48
N LEU A 6 -0.14 -30.14 -5.77
CA LEU A 6 0.16 -29.05 -6.72
C LEU A 6 -1.02 -28.09 -6.89
N LEU A 7 -2.25 -28.61 -6.96
CA LEU A 7 -3.46 -27.79 -6.99
C LEU A 7 -3.59 -26.92 -5.74
N GLY A 8 -3.34 -27.49 -4.55
CA GLY A 8 -3.34 -26.76 -3.29
C GLY A 8 -2.34 -25.59 -3.28
N VAL A 9 -1.12 -25.83 -3.74
CA VAL A 9 -0.08 -24.79 -3.84
C VAL A 9 -0.46 -23.68 -4.83
N ILE A 10 -1.03 -24.02 -5.99
CA ILE A 10 -1.46 -23.03 -6.98
C ILE A 10 -2.59 -22.15 -6.43
N VAL A 11 -3.56 -22.76 -5.75
CA VAL A 11 -4.65 -22.01 -5.10
C VAL A 11 -4.09 -21.08 -4.02
N MET A 12 -3.15 -21.56 -3.20
CA MET A 12 -2.49 -20.74 -2.19
C MET A 12 -1.77 -19.52 -2.79
N ILE A 13 -1.00 -19.71 -3.87
CA ILE A 13 -0.29 -18.62 -4.55
C ILE A 13 -1.28 -17.57 -5.08
N LYS A 14 -2.40 -18.00 -5.68
CA LYS A 14 -3.44 -17.09 -6.17
C LYS A 14 -4.06 -16.26 -5.06
N LEU A 15 -4.36 -16.88 -3.91
CA LEU A 15 -4.92 -16.18 -2.75
C LEU A 15 -3.94 -15.17 -2.16
N ILE A 16 -2.66 -15.53 -2.02
CA ILE A 16 -1.61 -14.62 -1.56
C ILE A 16 -1.47 -13.45 -2.53
N GLY A 17 -1.39 -13.73 -3.83
CA GLY A 17 -1.30 -12.69 -4.86
C GLY A 17 -2.49 -11.73 -4.82
N LEU A 18 -3.71 -12.26 -4.66
CA LEU A 18 -4.92 -11.45 -4.52
C LEU A 18 -4.88 -10.57 -3.27
N LEU A 19 -4.45 -11.13 -2.12
CA LEU A 19 -4.32 -10.37 -0.88
C LEU A 19 -3.30 -9.24 -1.02
N VAL A 20 -2.13 -9.51 -1.59
CA VAL A 20 -1.11 -8.49 -1.85
C VAL A 20 -1.65 -7.39 -2.75
N LEU A 21 -2.38 -7.75 -3.82
CA LEU A 21 -2.98 -6.77 -4.73
C LEU A 21 -4.01 -5.88 -4.01
N VAL A 22 -4.89 -6.48 -3.21
CA VAL A 22 -5.90 -5.73 -2.43
C VAL A 22 -5.24 -4.78 -1.43
N VAL A 23 -4.22 -5.24 -0.71
CA VAL A 23 -3.47 -4.39 0.24
C VAL A 23 -2.74 -3.27 -0.49
N TYR A 24 -2.09 -3.57 -1.62
CA TYR A 24 -1.37 -2.60 -2.43
C TYR A 24 -2.28 -1.48 -2.95
N LEU A 25 -3.38 -1.83 -3.58
CA LEU A 25 -4.37 -0.88 -4.09
C LEU A 25 -5.08 -0.13 -2.94
N GLY A 26 -5.39 -0.83 -1.85
CA GLY A 26 -5.98 -0.24 -0.65
C GLY A 26 -5.09 0.84 -0.03
N GLY A 27 -3.77 0.61 0.05
CA GLY A 27 -2.80 1.59 0.51
C GLY A 27 -2.76 2.84 -0.37
N ILE A 28 -2.73 2.67 -1.70
CA ILE A 28 -2.79 3.77 -2.67
C ILE A 28 -4.06 4.60 -2.46
N TRP A 29 -5.22 3.93 -2.43
CA TRP A 29 -6.51 4.60 -2.32
C TRP A 29 -6.64 5.39 -1.00
N LYS A 30 -6.31 4.75 0.12
CA LYS A 30 -6.38 5.40 1.45
C LYS A 30 -5.41 6.57 1.57
N PHE A 31 -4.16 6.39 1.15
CA PHE A 31 -3.16 7.46 1.22
C PHE A 31 -3.53 8.63 0.31
N SER A 32 -3.97 8.37 -0.92
CA SER A 32 -4.39 9.40 -1.87
C SER A 32 -5.61 10.19 -1.36
N THR A 33 -6.60 9.50 -0.78
CA THR A 33 -7.80 10.13 -0.18
C THR A 33 -7.43 11.05 1.00
N GLY A 34 -6.48 10.61 1.82
CA GLY A 34 -6.00 11.34 2.99
C GLY A 34 -4.88 12.35 2.73
N TYR A 35 -4.38 12.43 1.50
CA TYR A 35 -3.12 13.10 1.17
C TYR A 35 -3.08 14.58 1.60
N ARG A 36 -4.23 15.24 1.62
CA ARG A 36 -4.38 16.65 2.07
C ARG A 36 -3.94 16.89 3.51
N ASN A 37 -3.93 15.84 4.35
CA ASN A 37 -3.53 15.89 5.75
C ASN A 37 -2.02 15.68 5.96
N THR A 38 -1.27 15.40 4.87
CA THR A 38 0.18 15.22 4.93
C THR A 38 0.90 16.56 4.85
N ASN A 39 2.18 16.55 5.22
CA ASN A 39 3.10 17.68 5.10
C ASN A 39 3.83 17.71 3.74
N PHE A 40 3.44 16.87 2.78
CA PHE A 40 4.07 16.83 1.46
C PHE A 40 3.57 17.96 0.55
N ASN A 41 4.35 18.25 -0.50
CA ASN A 41 3.93 19.18 -1.53
C ASN A 41 2.62 18.68 -2.20
N ARG A 42 1.70 19.62 -2.48
CA ARG A 42 0.38 19.34 -3.05
C ARG A 42 0.36 19.11 -4.57
N SER A 43 1.51 18.89 -5.19
CA SER A 43 1.58 18.58 -6.63
C SER A 43 1.06 17.17 -6.92
N LEU A 44 0.43 17.01 -8.09
CA LEU A 44 -0.05 15.73 -8.57
C LEU A 44 1.08 14.70 -8.73
N PRO A 45 2.26 15.03 -9.31
CA PRO A 45 3.36 14.08 -9.43
C PRO A 45 3.84 13.57 -8.07
N THR A 46 4.03 14.45 -7.08
CA THR A 46 4.45 14.05 -5.74
C THR A 46 3.42 13.11 -5.11
N ARG A 47 2.12 13.44 -5.19
CA ARG A 47 1.06 12.56 -4.67
C ARG A 47 1.10 11.18 -5.31
N LEU A 48 1.23 11.10 -6.63
CA LEU A 48 1.25 9.83 -7.36
C LEU A 48 2.48 8.99 -6.99
N MET A 49 3.68 9.56 -7.04
CA MET A 49 4.91 8.87 -6.68
C MET A 49 4.84 8.31 -5.26
N LEU A 50 4.44 9.15 -4.30
CA LEU A 50 4.34 8.77 -2.89
C LEU A 50 3.24 7.73 -2.64
N SER A 51 2.13 7.78 -3.37
CA SER A 51 1.06 6.78 -3.25
C SER A 51 1.50 5.42 -3.79
N ILE A 52 2.14 5.38 -4.96
CA ILE A 52 2.55 4.13 -5.63
C ILE A 52 3.69 3.44 -4.86
N LEU A 53 4.63 4.22 -4.32
CA LEU A 53 5.81 3.72 -3.62
C LEU A 53 5.55 3.39 -2.14
N TRP A 54 4.29 3.40 -1.69
CA TRP A 54 3.94 3.31 -0.27
C TRP A 54 4.55 2.12 0.48
N PRO A 55 4.63 0.87 -0.05
CA PRO A 55 5.11 -0.26 0.74
C PRO A 55 6.59 -0.09 1.08
N VAL A 56 7.38 0.34 0.10
CA VAL A 56 8.82 0.57 0.24
C VAL A 56 9.05 1.74 1.20
N LEU A 57 8.34 2.85 1.01
CA LEU A 57 8.50 4.05 1.82
C LEU A 57 8.08 3.85 3.29
N LEU A 58 7.11 2.98 3.57
CA LEU A 58 6.81 2.59 4.95
C LEU A 58 8.00 1.92 5.64
N VAL A 59 8.78 1.10 4.93
CA VAL A 59 9.94 0.42 5.51
C VAL A 59 11.10 1.40 5.70
N ILE A 60 11.45 2.15 4.65
CA ILE A 60 12.73 2.87 4.60
C ILE A 60 12.66 4.34 5.05
N ASN A 61 11.47 4.95 5.12
CA ASN A 61 11.34 6.40 5.33
C ASN A 61 10.47 6.73 6.55
N PRO A 62 11.08 7.11 7.70
CA PRO A 62 10.35 7.50 8.92
C PRO A 62 9.38 8.67 8.71
N SER A 63 9.78 9.69 7.95
CA SER A 63 8.92 10.85 7.65
C SER A 63 7.70 10.43 6.83
N TYR A 64 7.89 9.52 5.87
CA TYR A 64 6.78 8.94 5.12
C TYR A 64 5.82 8.19 6.03
N ARG A 65 6.30 7.34 6.94
CA ARG A 65 5.43 6.62 7.89
C ARG A 65 4.53 7.56 8.69
N GLN A 66 5.09 8.65 9.22
CA GLN A 66 4.33 9.65 9.95
C GLN A 66 3.25 10.29 9.07
N ASN A 67 3.60 10.71 7.85
CA ASN A 67 2.65 11.30 6.92
C ASN A 67 1.60 10.29 6.42
N PHE A 68 1.98 9.02 6.26
CA PHE A 68 1.05 7.95 5.91
C PHE A 68 -0.02 7.80 7.01
N GLN A 69 0.40 7.82 8.29
CA GLN A 69 -0.55 7.81 9.41
C GLN A 69 -1.46 9.04 9.42
N LYS A 70 -0.95 10.24 9.13
CA LYS A 70 -1.77 11.46 8.99
C LYS A 70 -2.80 11.32 7.87
N ALA A 71 -2.41 10.75 6.73
CA ALA A 71 -3.34 10.48 5.63
C ALA A 71 -4.46 9.54 6.08
N LEU A 72 -4.14 8.47 6.83
CA LEU A 72 -5.13 7.51 7.31
C LEU A 72 -6.07 8.06 8.39
N LYS A 73 -5.54 8.84 9.34
CA LYS A 73 -6.26 9.24 10.56
C LYS A 73 -6.82 10.66 10.52
N GLY A 74 -6.33 11.51 9.61
CA GLY A 74 -6.74 12.91 9.51
C GLY A 74 -6.25 13.84 10.62
N ARG A 75 -5.41 13.35 11.54
CA ARG A 75 -4.78 14.12 12.62
C ARG A 75 -3.49 13.43 13.10
N ASN A 76 -2.62 14.17 13.79
CA ASN A 76 -1.40 13.63 14.42
C ASN A 76 -1.76 12.62 15.52
#